data_AF-A0A2G6E7B9-F1
#
_entry.id   AF-A0A2G6E7B9-F1
#
_cell.length_a   1.000
_cell.length_b   1.000
_cell.length_c   1.000
_cell.angle_alpha   90.00
_cell.angle_beta   90.00
_cell.angle_gamma   90.00
#
_symmetry.space_group_name_H-M   'P 1'
#
loop_
_entity.id
_entity.type
_entity.pdbx_description
1 polymer ?
#
loop_
_entity_poly.entity_id
_entity_poly.type
_entity_poly.pdbx_seq_one_letter_code
_entity_poly.pdbx_strand_id
1 'polypeptide(L)'
;MSDYEKHIYMIVFPTNTLVASQLTPEKFGEHYIMGSTKHFSGKVIFAEIDINFRNDYFEIDRVLETTTPHSDGSPKKTKFISSYNVLEHIELSAIKRIFLCTRNGKVLPIEPAEYTAYNQPGMIRIYQEITPLETLVATNKDQRAFGKYITTETKSKGAPKICFTQIDFNIQNFFENNKNRDIFHIDLPSVNPYRFYDCITELQEKPDKTTKTISLGSLLKDISYKFLRHGFWFSDGTELRFFPMPSEIELENKYYYWWKYVR
;
A
#
# COMPACT_ATOMS: atom_id res chain seq x y z
N MET A 1 28.11 -22.81 11.10
CA MET A 1 27.34 -22.13 10.05
C MET A 1 26.42 -21.16 10.76
N SER A 2 26.43 -19.88 10.41
CA SER A 2 25.50 -18.91 11.01
C SER A 2 24.09 -19.30 10.60
N ASP A 3 23.26 -19.70 11.57
CA ASP A 3 21.87 -20.02 11.31
C ASP A 3 21.07 -18.71 11.35
N TYR A 4 20.70 -18.20 10.18
CA TYR A 4 19.91 -16.98 10.07
C TYR A 4 18.43 -17.37 10.04
N GLU A 5 17.63 -16.67 10.83
CA GLU A 5 16.17 -16.77 10.79
C GLU A 5 15.65 -16.49 9.37
N LYS A 6 14.67 -17.28 8.94
CA LYS A 6 14.04 -17.14 7.62
C LYS A 6 12.72 -16.39 7.77
N HIS A 7 12.51 -15.45 6.86
CA HIS A 7 11.29 -14.66 6.77
C HIS A 7 10.66 -14.84 5.39
N ILE A 8 9.34 -14.67 5.34
CA ILE A 8 8.58 -14.52 4.09
C ILE A 8 8.11 -13.08 4.03
N TYR A 9 8.49 -12.38 2.97
CA TYR A 9 8.04 -11.02 2.70
C TYR A 9 7.21 -10.96 1.43
N MET A 10 6.07 -10.29 1.49
CA MET A 10 5.29 -9.88 0.33
C MET A 10 5.58 -8.42 0.03
N ILE A 11 6.27 -8.12 -1.06
CA ILE A 11 6.34 -6.75 -1.57
C ILE A 11 4.97 -6.41 -2.14
N VAL A 12 4.43 -5.27 -1.72
CA VAL A 12 3.09 -4.75 -2.07
C VAL A 12 3.21 -3.53 -2.98
N PHE A 13 4.31 -2.78 -2.86
CA PHE A 13 4.64 -1.66 -3.72
C PHE A 13 6.16 -1.58 -3.90
N PRO A 14 6.69 -1.42 -5.13
CA PRO A 14 5.97 -1.21 -6.40
C PRO A 14 5.52 -2.50 -7.11
N THR A 15 5.85 -3.68 -6.57
CA THR A 15 5.49 -4.96 -7.18
C THR A 15 4.59 -5.78 -6.25
N ASN A 16 3.95 -6.83 -6.77
CA ASN A 16 3.21 -7.84 -6.01
C ASN A 16 4.02 -9.14 -6.01
N THR A 17 4.93 -9.31 -5.05
CA THR A 17 5.97 -10.36 -5.10
C THR A 17 6.17 -11.01 -3.74
N LEU A 18 6.22 -12.34 -3.69
CA LEU A 18 6.51 -13.13 -2.51
C LEU A 18 7.96 -13.61 -2.55
N VAL A 19 8.71 -13.35 -1.48
CA VAL A 19 10.12 -13.72 -1.38
C VAL A 19 10.44 -14.33 -0.02
N ALA A 20 11.34 -15.31 -0.02
CA ALA A 20 12.03 -15.77 1.17
C ALA A 20 13.31 -14.95 1.38
N SER A 21 13.64 -14.66 2.63
CA SER A 21 14.83 -13.89 3.01
C SER A 21 15.41 -14.36 4.34
N GLN A 22 16.72 -14.21 4.51
CA GLN A 22 17.43 -14.32 5.80
C GLN A 22 17.75 -12.94 6.40
N LEU A 23 17.18 -11.86 5.85
CA LEU A 23 17.35 -10.51 6.37
C LEU A 23 16.19 -10.16 7.31
N THR A 24 16.53 -9.47 8.40
CA THR A 24 15.53 -8.78 9.22
C THR A 24 14.78 -7.73 8.38
N PRO A 25 13.60 -7.29 8.79
CA PRO A 25 12.81 -6.34 8.01
C PRO A 25 13.56 -5.05 7.67
N GLU A 26 14.36 -4.53 8.62
CA GLU A 26 15.16 -3.32 8.43
C GLU A 26 16.18 -3.54 7.31
N LYS A 27 16.94 -4.64 7.39
CA LYS A 27 17.96 -4.99 6.39
C LYS A 27 17.33 -5.33 5.04
N PHE A 28 16.14 -5.93 5.04
CA PHE A 28 15.41 -6.26 3.81
C PHE A 28 14.95 -4.99 3.09
N GLY A 29 14.32 -4.05 3.80
CA GLY A 29 13.92 -2.76 3.25
C GLY A 29 15.12 -1.93 2.76
N GLU A 30 16.21 -1.89 3.53
CA GLU A 30 17.48 -1.27 3.13
C GLU A 30 18.05 -1.92 1.86
N HIS A 31 18.06 -3.25 1.79
CA HIS A 31 18.54 -3.99 0.62
C HIS A 31 17.71 -3.70 -0.62
N TYR A 32 16.38 -3.61 -0.52
CA TYR A 32 15.53 -3.40 -1.70
C TYR A 32 15.62 -1.96 -2.24
N ILE A 33 15.94 -0.99 -1.38
CA ILE A 33 16.08 0.42 -1.78
C ILE A 33 17.49 0.75 -2.23
N MET A 34 18.50 0.29 -1.50
CA MET A 34 19.91 0.65 -1.74
C MET A 34 20.69 -0.43 -2.51
N GLY A 35 20.15 -1.65 -2.62
CA GLY A 35 20.92 -2.84 -2.99
C GLY A 35 20.72 -3.38 -4.40
N SER A 36 21.85 -3.46 -5.11
CA SER A 36 22.12 -4.08 -6.42
C SER A 36 21.50 -3.39 -7.64
N THR A 37 22.32 -3.30 -8.70
CA THR A 37 22.19 -2.77 -10.08
C THR A 37 20.84 -2.29 -10.63
N LYS A 38 19.69 -2.77 -10.13
CA LYS A 38 18.33 -2.45 -10.57
C LYS A 38 17.71 -1.15 -10.01
N HIS A 39 18.49 -0.31 -9.30
CA HIS A 39 18.16 1.08 -8.88
C HIS A 39 16.66 1.42 -8.88
N PHE A 40 15.93 1.05 -7.82
CA PHE A 40 14.60 1.58 -7.60
C PHE A 40 14.68 2.82 -6.71
N SER A 41 14.50 4.00 -7.30
CA SER A 41 14.55 5.30 -6.60
C SER A 41 13.26 5.67 -5.86
N GLY A 42 12.34 4.72 -5.70
CA GLY A 42 11.00 4.95 -5.15
C GLY A 42 10.79 4.45 -3.71
N LYS A 43 9.54 4.45 -3.27
CA LYS A 43 9.12 3.91 -1.98
C LYS A 43 8.86 2.42 -2.08
N VAL A 44 9.24 1.67 -1.06
CA VAL A 44 8.91 0.25 -0.97
C VAL A 44 7.94 0.06 0.17
N ILE A 45 6.87 -0.69 -0.10
CA ILE A 45 5.97 -1.20 0.93
C ILE A 45 5.99 -2.71 0.83
N PHE A 46 6.27 -3.38 1.94
CA PHE A 46 6.24 -4.84 2.00
C PHE A 46 5.56 -5.30 3.28
N ALA A 47 5.14 -6.56 3.34
CA ALA A 47 4.50 -7.16 4.50
C ALA A 47 5.29 -8.39 4.96
N GLU A 48 5.39 -8.60 6.26
CA GLU A 48 5.82 -9.88 6.83
C GLU A 48 4.65 -10.85 6.81
N ILE A 49 4.86 -11.99 6.19
CA ILE A 49 3.90 -13.09 6.14
C ILE A 49 4.29 -14.12 7.21
N ASP A 50 3.30 -14.73 7.86
CA ASP A 50 3.54 -15.85 8.76
C ASP A 50 4.41 -16.91 8.08
N ILE A 51 5.53 -17.26 8.70
CA ILE A 51 6.49 -18.25 8.19
C ILE A 51 5.85 -19.63 7.99
N ASN A 52 4.75 -19.92 8.68
CA ASN A 52 3.98 -21.16 8.57
C ASN A 52 2.85 -21.11 7.54
N PHE A 53 2.60 -19.94 6.93
CA PHE A 53 1.58 -19.80 5.89
C PHE A 53 1.88 -20.70 4.68
N ARG A 54 0.88 -21.44 4.20
CA ARG A 54 0.98 -22.30 3.02
C ARG A 54 -0.26 -22.13 2.15
N ASN A 55 -0.05 -22.20 0.84
CA ASN A 55 -1.11 -22.17 -0.16
C ASN A 55 -0.61 -22.93 -1.40
N ASP A 56 -1.48 -23.71 -2.04
CA ASP A 56 -1.12 -24.57 -3.18
C ASP A 56 -0.56 -23.79 -4.38
N TYR A 57 -0.82 -22.48 -4.45
CA TYR A 57 -0.25 -21.61 -5.47
C TYR A 57 1.24 -21.30 -5.28
N PHE A 58 1.79 -21.52 -4.07
CA PHE A 58 3.17 -21.18 -3.73
C PHE A 58 3.99 -22.39 -3.30
N GLU A 59 5.15 -22.62 -3.93
CA GLU A 59 6.12 -23.64 -3.51
C GLU A 59 6.99 -23.16 -2.32
N ILE A 60 6.36 -22.72 -1.23
CA ILE A 60 7.03 -22.06 -0.09
C ILE A 60 8.09 -22.97 0.54
N ASP A 61 7.77 -24.22 0.85
CA ASP A 61 8.71 -25.14 1.52
C ASP A 61 9.97 -25.38 0.70
N ARG A 62 9.81 -25.68 -0.60
CA ARG A 62 10.93 -25.86 -1.54
C ARG A 62 11.86 -24.65 -1.58
N VAL A 63 11.29 -23.44 -1.57
CA VAL A 63 12.06 -22.20 -1.61
C VAL A 63 12.74 -21.94 -0.27
N LEU A 64 12.06 -22.17 0.86
CA LEU A 64 12.63 -22.02 2.21
C LEU A 64 13.77 -23.01 2.46
N GLU A 65 13.65 -24.26 2.06
CA GLU A 65 14.72 -25.28 2.16
C GLU A 65 16.00 -24.81 1.49
N THR A 66 15.88 -24.17 0.34
CA THR A 66 16.99 -23.68 -0.47
C THR A 66 17.33 -22.21 -0.21
N THR A 67 16.75 -21.60 0.82
CA THR A 67 17.09 -20.26 1.32
C THR A 67 18.15 -20.40 2.41
N THR A 68 19.37 -20.60 1.97
CA THR A 68 20.55 -20.81 2.83
C THR A 68 21.61 -19.74 2.59
N PRO A 69 22.55 -19.53 3.53
CA PRO A 69 23.64 -18.59 3.36
C PRO A 69 24.44 -18.85 2.08
N HIS A 70 25.06 -17.80 1.55
CA HIS A 70 26.03 -17.92 0.47
C HIS A 70 27.29 -18.65 0.93
N SER A 71 28.14 -19.06 -0.02
CA SER A 71 29.40 -19.76 0.28
C SER A 71 30.36 -18.95 1.14
N ASP A 72 30.26 -17.62 1.08
CA ASP A 72 31.02 -16.67 1.93
C ASP A 72 30.42 -16.49 3.33
N GLY A 73 29.34 -17.21 3.66
CA GLY A 73 28.62 -17.13 4.92
C GLY A 73 27.61 -15.98 5.01
N SER A 74 27.51 -15.11 4.01
CA SER A 74 26.54 -14.00 4.02
C SER A 74 25.09 -14.51 3.89
N PRO A 75 24.10 -13.83 4.52
CA PRO A 75 22.71 -14.28 4.49
C PRO A 75 22.13 -14.20 3.07
N LYS A 76 21.21 -15.12 2.76
CA LYS A 76 20.40 -15.02 1.54
C LYS A 76 19.51 -13.79 1.60
N LYS A 77 19.79 -12.80 0.76
CA LYS A 77 19.05 -11.53 0.80
C LYS A 77 17.62 -11.66 0.29
N THR A 78 17.44 -12.31 -0.85
CA THR A 78 16.14 -12.49 -1.48
C THR A 78 16.14 -13.76 -2.31
N LYS A 79 15.09 -14.58 -2.19
CA LYS A 79 14.81 -15.69 -3.09
C LYS A 79 13.31 -15.68 -3.43
N PHE A 80 12.98 -15.60 -4.72
CA PHE A 80 11.60 -15.44 -5.16
C PHE A 80 10.82 -16.75 -4.97
N ILE A 81 9.62 -16.62 -4.38
CA ILE A 81 8.61 -17.68 -4.29
C ILE A 81 7.61 -17.50 -5.43
N SER A 82 7.11 -16.27 -5.62
CA SER A 82 6.23 -15.91 -6.73
C SER A 82 6.34 -14.43 -7.06
N SER A 83 6.13 -14.07 -8.32
CA SER A 83 6.20 -12.69 -8.82
C SER A 83 4.87 -12.18 -9.36
N TYR A 84 3.79 -12.98 -9.27
CA TYR A 84 2.50 -12.66 -9.88
C TYR A 84 1.35 -13.25 -9.07
N ASN A 85 0.23 -12.52 -9.03
CA ASN A 85 -0.97 -12.82 -8.25
C ASN A 85 -0.67 -13.24 -6.80
N VAL A 86 0.21 -12.51 -6.12
CA VAL A 86 0.62 -12.91 -4.76
C VAL A 86 -0.48 -12.58 -3.78
N LEU A 87 -0.90 -11.32 -3.67
CA LEU A 87 -1.93 -10.91 -2.71
C LEU A 87 -3.21 -11.75 -2.82
N GLU A 88 -3.70 -12.08 -4.03
CA GLU A 88 -4.92 -12.88 -4.21
C GLU A 88 -4.85 -14.23 -3.50
N HIS A 89 -3.65 -14.80 -3.35
CA HIS A 89 -3.40 -16.10 -2.74
C HIS A 89 -2.91 -16.01 -1.29
N ILE A 90 -2.72 -14.81 -0.72
CA ILE A 90 -2.37 -14.63 0.70
C ILE A 90 -3.64 -14.50 1.53
N GLU A 91 -3.79 -15.32 2.58
CA GLU A 91 -4.82 -15.11 3.60
C GLU A 91 -4.52 -13.82 4.38
N LEU A 92 -5.53 -12.97 4.59
CA LEU A 92 -5.29 -11.68 5.26
C LEU A 92 -4.75 -11.89 6.69
N SER A 93 -5.22 -12.91 7.41
CA SER A 93 -4.73 -13.31 8.72
C SER A 93 -3.21 -13.57 8.77
N ALA A 94 -2.63 -14.07 7.67
CA ALA A 94 -1.20 -14.36 7.55
C ALA A 94 -0.32 -13.10 7.42
N ILE A 95 -0.91 -11.93 7.10
CA ILE A 95 -0.19 -10.67 6.99
C ILE A 95 0.08 -10.12 8.39
N LYS A 96 1.26 -10.38 8.96
CA LYS A 96 1.55 -10.08 10.36
C LYS A 96 1.72 -8.60 10.62
N ARG A 97 2.42 -7.88 9.74
CA ARG A 97 2.75 -6.45 9.84
C ARG A 97 3.17 -5.90 8.49
N ILE A 98 3.13 -4.58 8.32
CA ILE A 98 3.65 -3.92 7.11
C ILE A 98 4.83 -2.98 7.38
N PHE A 99 5.68 -2.97 6.37
CA PHE A 99 6.93 -2.30 6.10
C PHE A 99 6.82 -0.97 5.36
N LEU A 100 6.89 0.20 5.99
CA LEU A 100 6.95 1.47 5.22
C LEU A 100 8.40 1.91 5.05
N CYS A 101 8.93 1.80 3.84
CA CYS A 101 10.30 2.22 3.56
C CYS A 101 10.36 3.63 2.95
N THR A 102 11.26 4.46 3.46
CA THR A 102 11.64 5.75 2.87
C THR A 102 12.68 5.57 1.77
N ARG A 103 12.81 6.54 0.86
CA ARG A 103 13.79 6.50 -0.25
C ARG A 103 15.26 6.37 0.20
N ASN A 104 15.57 6.64 1.46
CA ASN A 104 16.89 6.49 2.05
C ASN A 104 17.02 5.24 2.94
N GLY A 105 16.12 4.27 2.80
CA GLY A 105 16.23 2.95 3.43
C GLY A 105 15.78 2.88 4.89
N LYS A 106 15.11 3.91 5.44
CA LYS A 106 14.51 3.79 6.78
C LYS A 106 13.21 3.03 6.71
N VAL A 107 13.05 2.08 7.61
CA VAL A 107 11.92 1.14 7.64
C VAL A 107 11.10 1.40 8.90
N LEU A 108 9.81 1.68 8.74
CA LEU A 108 8.85 1.85 9.83
C LEU A 108 7.91 0.65 9.87
N PRO A 109 7.92 -0.17 10.94
CA PRO A 109 6.93 -1.23 11.13
C PRO A 109 5.57 -0.65 11.51
N ILE A 110 4.52 -1.21 10.93
CA ILE A 110 3.12 -0.93 11.25
C ILE A 110 2.44 -2.24 11.65
N GLU A 111 1.97 -2.28 12.90
CA GLU A 111 1.22 -3.42 13.42
C GLU A 111 -0.25 -3.33 12.99
N PRO A 112 -0.93 -4.48 12.82
CA PRO A 112 -2.35 -4.49 12.51
C PRO A 112 -3.17 -3.99 13.70
N ALA A 113 -4.29 -3.36 13.43
CA ALA A 113 -5.27 -2.97 14.43
C ALA A 113 -6.69 -3.20 13.92
N GLU A 114 -7.64 -3.32 14.85
CA GLU A 114 -9.04 -3.33 14.49
C GLU A 114 -9.43 -1.96 13.90
N TYR A 115 -10.10 -1.96 12.76
CA TYR A 115 -10.65 -0.74 12.19
C TYR A 115 -11.98 -0.41 12.85
N THR A 116 -12.01 0.59 13.73
CA THR A 116 -13.17 0.94 14.57
C THR A 116 -13.89 2.23 14.13
N ALA A 117 -13.35 2.95 13.15
CA ALA A 117 -13.93 4.23 12.74
C ALA A 117 -15.31 4.06 12.08
N TYR A 118 -16.21 4.97 12.45
CA TYR A 118 -17.51 5.17 11.81
C TYR A 118 -17.44 6.42 10.95
N ASN A 119 -17.66 6.25 9.65
CA ASN A 119 -17.53 7.32 8.68
C ASN A 119 -18.89 7.93 8.37
N GLN A 120 -18.95 9.25 8.26
CA GLN A 120 -20.16 9.92 7.78
C GLN A 120 -20.50 9.44 6.36
N PRO A 121 -21.75 9.01 6.11
CA PRO A 121 -22.19 8.63 4.77
C PRO A 121 -22.06 9.78 3.77
N GLY A 122 -21.86 9.44 2.49
CA GLY A 122 -21.91 10.41 1.38
C GLY A 122 -20.65 11.28 1.20
N MET A 123 -19.73 11.32 2.16
CA MET A 123 -18.47 12.04 1.98
C MET A 123 -17.63 11.38 0.88
N ILE A 124 -17.17 12.18 -0.09
CA ILE A 124 -16.26 11.72 -1.15
C ILE A 124 -14.86 11.57 -0.56
N ARG A 125 -14.24 10.42 -0.82
CA ARG A 125 -12.89 10.03 -0.39
C ARG A 125 -12.05 9.73 -1.61
N ILE A 126 -10.75 9.98 -1.47
CA ILE A 126 -9.75 9.67 -2.49
C ILE A 126 -8.95 8.44 -2.02
N TYR A 127 -9.10 7.32 -2.72
CA TYR A 127 -8.34 6.11 -2.46
C TYR A 127 -7.27 5.90 -3.51
N GLN A 128 -6.10 5.46 -3.06
CA GLN A 128 -5.09 4.88 -3.91
C GLN A 128 -5.17 3.36 -3.76
N GLU A 129 -5.58 2.69 -4.83
CA GLU A 129 -5.42 1.25 -4.98
C GLU A 129 -3.92 0.96 -5.19
N ILE A 130 -3.34 0.03 -4.42
CA ILE A 130 -1.90 -0.22 -4.42
C ILE A 130 -1.58 -1.48 -5.21
N THR A 131 -2.24 -2.59 -4.91
CA THR A 131 -2.06 -3.83 -5.66
C THR A 131 -3.32 -4.69 -5.56
N PRO A 132 -3.80 -5.32 -6.67
CA PRO A 132 -3.15 -5.39 -7.98
C PRO A 132 -3.54 -4.28 -9.00
N LEU A 133 -4.47 -3.38 -8.68
CA LEU A 133 -5.11 -2.51 -9.70
C LEU A 133 -4.40 -1.18 -9.99
N GLU A 134 -3.65 -0.61 -9.03
CA GLU A 134 -2.88 0.64 -9.20
C GLU A 134 -3.66 1.83 -9.80
N THR A 135 -4.81 2.22 -9.24
CA THR A 135 -5.55 3.42 -9.67
C THR A 135 -5.85 4.40 -8.53
N LEU A 136 -5.95 5.69 -8.89
CA LEU A 136 -6.43 6.74 -7.99
C LEU A 136 -7.93 6.94 -8.23
N VAL A 137 -8.72 6.79 -7.16
CA VAL A 137 -10.19 6.69 -7.24
C VAL A 137 -10.85 7.69 -6.30
N ALA A 138 -11.85 8.40 -6.78
CA ALA A 138 -12.82 9.12 -5.96
C ALA A 138 -14.06 8.26 -5.73
N THR A 139 -14.54 8.17 -4.49
CA THR A 139 -15.76 7.41 -4.17
C THR A 139 -16.46 7.94 -2.93
N ASN A 140 -17.78 7.81 -2.86
CA ASN A 140 -18.57 8.08 -1.65
C ASN A 140 -18.63 6.88 -0.68
N LYS A 141 -18.06 5.73 -1.08
CA LYS A 141 -17.92 4.54 -0.24
C LYS A 141 -16.88 4.80 0.85
N ASP A 142 -17.12 4.25 2.04
CA ASP A 142 -16.07 4.17 3.07
C ASP A 142 -15.14 2.99 2.77
N GLN A 143 -14.17 2.72 3.65
CA GLN A 143 -13.12 1.74 3.44
C GLN A 143 -13.67 0.32 3.40
N ARG A 144 -14.65 -0.01 4.26
CA ARG A 144 -15.30 -1.32 4.28
C ARG A 144 -16.13 -1.52 3.02
N ALA A 145 -16.95 -0.53 2.66
CA ALA A 145 -17.79 -0.59 1.46
C ALA A 145 -16.96 -0.56 0.17
N PHE A 146 -15.85 0.17 0.14
CA PHE A 146 -14.95 0.23 -1.01
C PHE A 146 -14.20 -1.10 -1.20
N GLY A 147 -13.62 -1.65 -0.12
CA GLY A 147 -12.97 -2.96 -0.14
C GLY A 147 -13.91 -4.05 -0.64
N LYS A 148 -15.11 -4.14 -0.06
CA LYS A 148 -16.16 -5.08 -0.51
C LYS A 148 -16.55 -4.85 -1.97
N TYR A 149 -16.72 -3.59 -2.37
CA TYR A 149 -17.11 -3.24 -3.74
C TYR A 149 -16.09 -3.74 -4.75
N ILE A 150 -14.81 -3.43 -4.55
CA ILE A 150 -13.70 -3.84 -5.43
C ILE A 150 -13.54 -5.36 -5.48
N THR A 151 -13.77 -6.04 -4.37
CA THR A 151 -13.52 -7.49 -4.27
C THR A 151 -14.69 -8.36 -4.72
N THR A 152 -15.94 -7.88 -4.59
CA THR A 152 -17.13 -8.74 -4.80
C THR A 152 -18.24 -8.11 -5.62
N GLU A 153 -18.37 -6.79 -5.68
CA GLU A 153 -19.54 -6.12 -6.29
C GLU A 153 -19.26 -5.57 -7.70
N THR A 154 -17.99 -5.45 -8.12
CA THR A 154 -17.61 -5.11 -9.50
C THR A 154 -16.82 -6.24 -10.17
N LYS A 155 -17.18 -6.54 -11.42
CA LYS A 155 -16.47 -7.54 -12.24
C LYS A 155 -15.44 -6.91 -13.19
N SER A 156 -15.71 -5.72 -13.71
CA SER A 156 -14.88 -5.09 -14.75
C SER A 156 -13.72 -4.26 -14.21
N LYS A 157 -13.78 -3.90 -12.92
CA LYS A 157 -12.81 -3.01 -12.25
C LYS A 157 -12.46 -3.53 -10.85
N GLY A 158 -12.56 -4.83 -10.66
CA GLY A 158 -12.37 -5.50 -9.37
C GLY A 158 -11.16 -6.42 -9.39
N ALA A 159 -10.78 -6.87 -8.20
CA ALA A 159 -9.76 -7.90 -7.98
C ALA A 159 -10.17 -8.73 -6.77
N PRO A 160 -9.88 -10.04 -6.70
CA PRO A 160 -10.31 -10.89 -5.58
C PRO A 160 -9.89 -10.34 -4.21
N LYS A 161 -8.68 -9.77 -4.16
CA LYS A 161 -8.15 -9.06 -3.00
C LYS A 161 -7.51 -7.75 -3.43
N ILE A 162 -7.51 -6.77 -2.54
CA ILE A 162 -6.95 -5.45 -2.82
C ILE A 162 -6.22 -4.91 -1.59
N CYS A 163 -5.02 -4.34 -1.81
CA CYS A 163 -4.38 -3.43 -0.87
C CYS A 163 -4.63 -1.99 -1.33
N PHE A 164 -5.09 -1.11 -0.43
CA PHE A 164 -5.34 0.29 -0.73
C PHE A 164 -5.07 1.20 0.47
N THR A 165 -4.92 2.49 0.21
CA THR A 165 -4.81 3.54 1.23
C THR A 165 -5.66 4.76 0.85
N GLN A 166 -5.83 5.69 1.78
CA GLN A 166 -6.59 6.91 1.56
C GLN A 166 -5.65 8.11 1.49
N ILE A 167 -5.86 8.98 0.51
CA ILE A 167 -5.15 10.25 0.40
C ILE A 167 -5.87 11.28 1.27
N ASP A 168 -5.10 11.99 2.12
CA ASP A 168 -5.60 13.14 2.84
C ASP A 168 -5.60 14.36 1.93
N PHE A 169 -6.77 14.65 1.35
CA PHE A 169 -6.93 15.75 0.41
C PHE A 169 -8.22 16.53 0.70
N ASN A 170 -8.10 17.84 0.83
CA ASN A 170 -9.24 18.71 1.09
C ASN A 170 -9.91 19.11 -0.23
N ILE A 171 -10.96 18.37 -0.60
CA ILE A 171 -11.76 18.60 -1.80
C ILE A 171 -12.39 20.01 -1.79
N GLN A 172 -12.92 20.46 -0.65
CA GLN A 172 -13.58 21.77 -0.57
C GLN A 172 -12.60 22.90 -0.88
N ASN A 173 -11.41 22.87 -0.25
CA ASN A 173 -10.34 23.83 -0.52
C ASN A 173 -9.89 23.81 -1.99
N PHE A 174 -9.88 22.64 -2.64
CA PHE A 174 -9.60 22.54 -4.08
C PHE A 174 -10.64 23.31 -4.91
N PHE A 175 -11.94 23.17 -4.64
CA PHE A 175 -12.98 23.91 -5.38
C PHE A 175 -12.89 25.42 -5.11
N GLU A 176 -12.71 25.83 -3.86
CA GLU A 176 -12.60 27.24 -3.47
C GLU A 176 -11.43 27.93 -4.16
N ASN A 177 -10.25 27.30 -4.17
CA ASN A 177 -9.04 27.87 -4.78
C ASN A 177 -9.12 27.96 -6.32
N ASN A 178 -10.00 27.20 -6.96
CA ASN A 178 -10.14 27.13 -8.42
C ASN A 178 -11.34 27.89 -8.98
N LYS A 179 -12.26 28.38 -8.14
CA LYS A 179 -13.54 29.00 -8.55
C LYS A 179 -13.40 30.13 -9.58
N ASN A 180 -12.35 30.95 -9.48
CA ASN A 180 -12.11 32.12 -10.34
C ASN A 180 -10.78 32.02 -11.10
N ARG A 181 -10.25 30.81 -11.31
CA ARG A 181 -8.98 30.62 -12.03
C ARG A 181 -9.24 30.27 -13.49
N ASP A 182 -8.47 30.90 -14.37
CA ASP A 182 -8.45 30.52 -15.80
C ASP A 182 -7.83 29.13 -16.00
N ILE A 183 -6.88 28.74 -15.13
CA ILE A 183 -6.22 27.44 -15.15
C ILE A 183 -6.30 26.80 -13.77
N PHE A 184 -6.87 25.58 -13.71
CA PHE A 184 -7.00 24.88 -12.44
C PHE A 184 -5.65 24.37 -11.92
N HIS A 185 -5.50 24.39 -10.60
CA HIS A 185 -4.36 23.89 -9.87
C HIS A 185 -4.79 22.81 -8.86
N ILE A 186 -3.96 21.79 -8.68
CA ILE A 186 -4.18 20.74 -7.68
C ILE A 186 -2.88 20.41 -6.95
N ASP A 187 -2.96 20.29 -5.62
CA ASP A 187 -1.83 19.94 -4.75
C ASP A 187 -1.59 18.42 -4.68
N LEU A 188 -1.77 17.72 -5.81
CA LEU A 188 -1.45 16.29 -5.95
C LEU A 188 -0.54 16.12 -7.19
N PRO A 189 0.66 15.54 -7.03
CA PRO A 189 1.60 15.41 -8.14
C PRO A 189 1.02 14.50 -9.22
N SER A 190 1.28 14.83 -10.48
CA SER A 190 0.87 14.01 -11.64
C SER A 190 -0.63 13.73 -11.75
N VAL A 191 -1.48 14.49 -11.05
CA VAL A 191 -2.94 14.46 -11.20
C VAL A 191 -3.38 15.61 -12.11
N ASN A 192 -4.24 15.31 -13.09
CA ASN A 192 -4.84 16.34 -13.92
C ASN A 192 -5.97 17.04 -13.13
N PRO A 193 -5.87 18.37 -12.87
CA PRO A 193 -6.84 19.09 -12.04
C PRO A 193 -8.24 19.16 -12.65
N TYR A 194 -8.36 19.24 -13.98
CA TYR A 194 -9.66 19.24 -14.66
C TYR A 194 -10.32 17.86 -14.56
N ARG A 195 -9.54 16.79 -14.77
CA ARG A 195 -10.05 15.43 -14.61
C ARG A 195 -10.52 15.18 -13.19
N PHE A 196 -9.78 15.68 -12.20
CA PHE A 196 -10.17 15.60 -10.80
C PHE A 196 -11.49 16.32 -10.56
N TYR A 197 -11.61 17.59 -10.99
CA TYR A 197 -12.85 18.37 -10.89
C TYR A 197 -14.05 17.62 -11.49
N ASP A 198 -13.95 17.16 -12.74
CA ASP A 198 -15.03 16.43 -13.41
C ASP A 198 -15.46 15.17 -12.65
N CYS A 199 -14.51 14.43 -12.08
CA CYS A 199 -14.82 13.25 -11.29
C CYS A 199 -15.61 13.59 -10.03
N ILE A 200 -15.20 14.65 -9.31
CA ILE A 200 -15.85 15.04 -8.07
C ILE A 200 -17.24 15.63 -8.37
N THR A 201 -17.35 16.54 -9.32
CA THR A 201 -18.61 17.15 -9.73
C THR A 201 -19.61 16.08 -10.16
N GLU A 202 -19.19 15.10 -10.97
CA GLU A 202 -20.09 14.03 -11.38
C GLU A 202 -20.57 13.15 -10.22
N LEU A 203 -19.72 12.88 -9.22
CA LEU A 203 -20.13 12.14 -8.01
C LEU A 203 -21.10 12.95 -7.14
N GLN A 204 -21.01 14.29 -7.16
CA GLN A 204 -21.93 15.17 -6.42
C GLN A 204 -23.28 15.31 -7.13
N GLU A 205 -23.29 15.39 -8.45
CA GLU A 205 -24.49 15.64 -9.26
C GLU A 205 -25.28 14.38 -9.62
N LYS A 206 -24.63 13.21 -9.67
CA LYS A 206 -25.25 11.95 -10.11
C LYS A 206 -25.24 10.91 -8.98
N PRO A 207 -26.32 10.81 -8.18
CA PRO A 207 -26.38 9.88 -7.04
C PRO A 207 -26.23 8.40 -7.41
N ASP A 208 -26.50 8.01 -8.67
CA ASP A 208 -26.29 6.65 -9.18
C ASP A 208 -24.81 6.31 -9.40
N LYS A 209 -23.93 7.32 -9.47
CA LYS A 209 -22.48 7.14 -9.58
C LYS A 209 -21.84 7.18 -8.20
N THR A 210 -21.26 6.06 -7.80
CA THR A 210 -20.60 5.95 -6.47
C THR A 210 -19.07 6.03 -6.56
N THR A 211 -18.48 5.84 -7.74
CA THR A 211 -17.03 5.67 -7.91
C THR A 211 -16.55 6.20 -9.26
N LYS A 212 -15.44 6.94 -9.27
CA LYS A 212 -14.78 7.48 -10.47
C LYS A 212 -13.27 7.32 -10.40
N THR A 213 -12.67 6.80 -11.48
CA THR A 213 -11.21 6.76 -11.63
C THR A 213 -10.70 8.16 -12.00
N ILE A 214 -9.84 8.73 -11.17
CA ILE A 214 -9.17 10.02 -11.40
C ILE A 214 -8.01 9.82 -12.36
N SER A 215 -7.10 8.88 -12.05
CA SER A 215 -5.91 8.60 -12.83
C SER A 215 -5.49 7.13 -12.74
N LEU A 216 -4.70 6.70 -13.72
CA LEU A 216 -4.05 5.39 -13.73
C LEU A 216 -2.65 5.48 -13.13
N GLY A 217 -2.21 4.39 -12.50
CA GLY A 217 -0.93 4.32 -11.81
C GLY A 217 -1.01 4.79 -10.35
N SER A 218 0.04 4.47 -9.61
CA SER A 218 0.14 4.79 -8.19
C SER A 218 0.78 6.15 -7.92
N LEU A 219 0.04 7.01 -7.22
CA LEU A 219 0.50 8.28 -6.67
C LEU A 219 1.58 8.08 -5.58
N LEU A 220 1.63 6.92 -4.94
CA LEU A 220 2.56 6.64 -3.83
C LEU A 220 4.02 6.79 -4.20
N LYS A 221 4.39 6.64 -5.48
CA LYS A 221 5.76 6.89 -5.93
C LYS A 221 6.18 8.35 -5.69
N ASP A 222 5.23 9.28 -5.81
CA ASP A 222 5.46 10.74 -5.83
C ASP A 222 5.12 11.41 -4.49
N ILE A 223 4.08 10.95 -3.77
CA ILE A 223 3.63 11.63 -2.53
C ILE A 223 4.31 11.12 -1.27
N SER A 224 4.67 12.01 -0.36
CA SER A 224 5.09 11.62 1.00
C SER A 224 3.99 10.82 1.72
N TYR A 225 4.39 9.92 2.64
CA TYR A 225 3.45 9.22 3.52
C TYR A 225 2.64 10.17 4.41
N LYS A 226 3.07 11.43 4.59
CA LYS A 226 2.31 12.46 5.32
C LYS A 226 0.96 12.82 4.67
N PHE A 227 0.81 12.54 3.38
CA PHE A 227 -0.44 12.75 2.64
C PHE A 227 -1.37 11.53 2.74
N LEU A 228 -1.04 10.53 3.55
CA LEU A 228 -1.91 9.38 3.78
C LEU A 228 -2.76 9.60 5.01
N ARG A 229 -4.04 9.27 4.88
CA ARG A 229 -5.02 9.33 5.94
C ARG A 229 -5.28 7.93 6.49
N HIS A 230 -5.31 7.83 7.83
CA HIS A 230 -5.57 6.63 8.62
C HIS A 230 -4.55 5.49 8.49
N GLY A 231 -4.24 4.99 7.29
CA GLY A 231 -3.41 3.79 7.15
C GLY A 231 -3.62 3.03 5.85
N PHE A 232 -3.34 1.73 5.91
CA PHE A 232 -3.45 0.80 4.79
C PHE A 232 -4.47 -0.28 5.10
N TRP A 233 -5.23 -0.68 4.10
CA TRP A 233 -6.21 -1.75 4.20
C TRP A 233 -5.90 -2.84 3.19
N PHE A 234 -6.07 -4.08 3.62
CA PHE A 234 -6.19 -5.25 2.76
C PHE A 234 -7.62 -5.76 2.88
N SER A 235 -8.27 -6.02 1.76
CA SER A 235 -9.66 -6.48 1.74
C SER A 235 -9.82 -7.74 0.89
N ASP A 236 -10.67 -8.64 1.39
CA ASP A 236 -11.12 -9.87 0.74
C ASP A 236 -12.62 -10.04 1.04
N GLY A 237 -13.48 -9.63 0.10
CA GLY A 237 -14.92 -9.58 0.31
C GLY A 237 -15.30 -8.70 1.51
N THR A 238 -15.83 -9.32 2.56
CA THR A 238 -16.20 -8.63 3.81
C THR A 238 -15.07 -8.57 4.83
N GLU A 239 -13.99 -9.32 4.63
CA GLU A 239 -12.82 -9.26 5.49
C GLU A 239 -12.01 -7.98 5.20
N LEU A 240 -11.53 -7.35 6.27
CA LEU A 240 -10.71 -6.15 6.21
C LEU A 240 -9.63 -6.23 7.26
N ARG A 241 -8.37 -6.14 6.82
CA ARG A 241 -7.21 -6.04 7.70
C ARG A 241 -6.60 -4.65 7.59
N PHE A 242 -6.47 -3.98 8.73
CA PHE A 242 -6.08 -2.58 8.79
C PHE A 242 -4.74 -2.39 9.49
N PHE A 243 -3.92 -1.52 8.93
CA PHE A 243 -2.60 -1.14 9.41
C PHE A 243 -2.57 0.39 9.60
N PRO A 244 -2.83 0.89 10.81
CA PRO A 244 -2.92 2.33 11.08
C PRO A 244 -1.56 3.02 10.95
N MET A 245 -1.54 4.17 10.28
CA MET A 245 -0.43 5.12 10.41
C MET A 245 -0.34 5.61 11.87
N PRO A 246 0.87 5.72 12.45
CA PRO A 246 1.05 6.34 13.75
C PRO A 246 0.58 7.80 13.71
N SER A 247 0.14 8.32 14.85
CA SER A 247 -0.21 9.73 14.98
C SER A 247 1.01 10.63 14.72
N GLU A 248 0.78 11.89 14.34
CA GLU A 248 1.86 12.86 14.14
C GLU A 248 2.76 12.99 15.38
N ILE A 249 2.15 12.99 16.57
CA ILE A 249 2.88 13.00 17.86
C ILE A 249 3.79 11.77 18.00
N GLU A 250 3.33 10.58 17.63
CA GLU A 250 4.16 9.37 17.65
C GLU A 250 5.26 9.41 16.59
N LEU A 251 4.96 9.94 15.40
CA LEU A 251 5.93 10.12 14.33
C LEU A 251 7.07 11.06 14.75
N GLU A 252 6.75 12.15 15.45
CA GLU A 252 7.71 13.12 15.95
C GLU A 252 8.53 12.62 17.14
N ASN A 253 7.91 11.87 18.06
CA ASN A 253 8.57 11.49 19.32
C ASN A 253 9.22 10.10 19.28
N LYS A 254 8.52 9.10 18.70
CA LYS A 254 8.96 7.69 18.71
C LYS A 254 9.61 7.29 17.40
N TYR A 255 9.11 7.79 16.28
CA TYR A 255 9.55 7.40 14.95
C TYR A 255 10.32 8.49 14.21
N TYR A 256 10.94 9.43 14.93
CA TYR A 256 11.69 10.54 14.35
C TYR A 256 12.80 10.10 13.39
N TYR A 257 13.43 8.95 13.68
CA TYR A 257 14.47 8.36 12.83
C TYR A 257 14.00 8.10 11.39
N TRP A 258 12.70 7.88 11.22
CA TRP A 258 12.03 7.67 9.93
C TRP A 258 11.35 8.96 9.46
N TRP A 259 10.63 9.65 10.35
CA TRP A 259 9.78 10.79 10.02
C TRP A 259 10.53 11.96 9.37
N LYS A 260 11.76 12.24 9.81
CA LYS A 260 12.59 13.32 9.25
C LYS A 260 12.95 13.14 7.76
N TYR A 261 12.76 11.94 7.22
CA TYR A 261 12.99 11.62 5.80
C TYR A 261 11.69 11.53 4.98
N VAL A 262 10.55 11.76 5.63
CA VAL A 262 9.21 11.73 5.04
C VAL A 262 8.60 13.12 4.95
N ARG A 263 8.99 14.03 5.84
CA ARG A 263 8.52 15.42 5.86
C ARG A 263 8.77 16.17 4.54
#